data_AF-A0A158F9E6-F1
#
_entry.id   AF-A0A158F9E6-F1
#
_cell.length_a   1.000
_cell.length_b   1.000
_cell.length_c   1.000
_cell.angle_alpha   90.00
_cell.angle_beta   90.00
_cell.angle_gamma   90.00
#
_symmetry.space_group_name_H-M   'P 1'
#
loop_
_entity.id
_entity.type
_entity.pdbx_description
1 polymer ?
#
loop_
_entity_poly.entity_id
_entity_poly.type
_entity_poly.pdbx_seq_one_letter_code
_entity_poly.pdbx_strand_id
1 'polypeptide(L)' 'MATEYLRDDHYHIIGTIVTESGGKQIARDARYNRVGEYDPKSDLTRDSHYRIIGTGNQLSALIWRTVR' A
#
# COMPACT_ATOMS: atom_id res chain seq x y z
N MET A 1 -15.53 1.22 3.60
CA MET A 1 -14.21 0.59 3.52
C MET A 1 -14.13 -0.17 2.21
N ALA A 2 -12.99 -0.14 1.53
CA ALA A 2 -12.78 -0.80 0.24
C ALA A 2 -11.42 -1.51 0.24
N THR A 3 -11.34 -2.66 -0.41
CA THR A 3 -10.10 -3.43 -0.56
C THR A 3 -9.79 -3.59 -2.04
N GLU A 4 -8.60 -3.17 -2.43
CA GLU A 4 -8.03 -3.40 -3.75
C GLU A 4 -6.99 -4.53 -3.66
N TYR A 5 -7.02 -5.43 -4.65
CA TYR A 5 -6.06 -6.53 -4.78
C TYR A 5 -5.09 -6.21 -5.90
N LEU A 6 -3.81 -6.10 -5.57
CA LEU A 6 -2.75 -5.94 -6.56
C LEU A 6 -2.33 -7.31 -7.07
N ARG A 7 -2.19 -7.42 -8.39
CA ARG A 7 -1.79 -8.65 -9.06
C ARG A 7 -0.56 -8.42 -9.92
N ASP A 8 0.27 -9.46 -10.08
CA ASP A 8 1.31 -9.49 -11.09
C ASP A 8 0.75 -9.77 -12.50
N ASP A 9 1.63 -9.86 -13.48
CA ASP A 9 1.33 -10.20 -14.88
C ASP A 9 0.81 -11.63 -15.08
N HIS A 10 1.04 -12.51 -14.11
CA HIS A 10 0.54 -13.87 -14.05
C HIS A 10 -0.77 -13.99 -13.23
N TYR A 11 -1.38 -12.87 -12.85
CA TYR A 11 -2.60 -12.77 -12.04
C TYR A 11 -2.48 -13.26 -10.58
N HIS A 12 -1.27 -13.49 -10.07
CA HIS A 12 -1.07 -13.80 -8.66
C HIS A 12 -1.27 -12.55 -7.81
N ILE A 13 -1.93 -12.70 -6.66
CA ILE A 13 -2.10 -11.60 -5.70
C ILE A 13 -0.74 -11.35 -5.03
N ILE A 14 -0.21 -10.15 -5.23
CA ILE A 14 1.07 -9.71 -4.66
C ILE A 14 0.89 -8.79 -3.44
N GLY A 15 -0.33 -8.34 -3.18
CA GLY A 15 -0.66 -7.55 -2.01
C GLY A 15 -2.05 -6.94 -2.07
N THR A 16 -2.37 -6.16 -1.04
CA THR A 16 -3.67 -5.47 -0.92
C THR A 16 -3.48 -4.03 -0.49
N ILE A 17 -4.37 -3.15 -0.95
CA ILE A 17 -4.53 -1.80 -0.43
C ILE A 17 -5.93 -1.71 0.19
N VAL A 18 -5.98 -1.37 1.47
CA VAL A 18 -7.24 -1.21 2.21
C VAL A 18 -7.48 0.26 2.46
N THR A 19 -8.60 0.79 1.98
CA THR A 19 -9.06 2.15 2.24
C THR A 19 -10.00 2.15 3.44
N GLU A 20 -9.54 2.78 4.52
CA GLU A 20 -10.28 2.97 5.76
C GLU A 20 -11.39 4.02 5.59
N SER A 21 -12.33 4.10 6.55
CA SER A 21 -13.44 5.06 6.51
C SER A 21 -12.98 6.52 6.42
N GLY A 22 -11.80 6.85 6.95
CA GLY A 22 -11.20 8.19 6.88
C GLY A 22 -10.45 8.51 5.58
N GLY A 23 -10.44 7.60 4.60
CA GLY A 23 -9.72 7.75 3.33
C GLY A 23 -8.23 7.36 3.40
N LYS A 24 -7.68 7.18 4.59
CA LYS A 24 -6.34 6.61 4.78
C LYS A 24 -6.27 5.23 4.14
N GLN A 25 -5.18 4.96 3.44
CA GLN A 25 -4.95 3.72 2.74
C GLN A 25 -3.78 2.96 3.36
N ILE A 26 -3.95 1.66 3.58
CA ILE A 26 -2.93 0.79 4.17
C ILE A 26 -2.55 -0.29 3.15
N ALA A 27 -1.27 -0.38 2.83
CA ALA A 27 -0.73 -1.40 1.94
C ALA A 27 -0.21 -2.60 2.73
N ARG A 28 -0.53 -3.80 2.25
CA ARG A 28 0.01 -5.07 2.74
C ARG A 28 0.57 -5.91 1.60
N ASP A 29 1.67 -6.62 1.86
CA ASP A 29 2.24 -7.59 0.92
C ASP A 29 1.37 -8.87 0.81
N ALA A 30 1.77 -9.81 -0.06
CA ALA A 30 1.10 -11.10 -0.24
C ALA A 30 1.06 -11.97 1.03
N ARG A 31 1.91 -11.67 2.03
CA ARG A 31 1.97 -12.33 3.34
C ARG A 31 1.23 -11.54 4.41
N TYR A 32 0.46 -10.53 4.03
CA TYR A 32 -0.31 -9.63 4.89
C TYR A 32 0.53 -8.72 5.81
N ASN A 33 1.84 -8.59 5.59
CA ASN A 33 2.65 -7.63 6.33
C ASN A 33 2.38 -6.21 5.83
N ARG A 34 2.24 -5.25 6.74
CA ARG A 34 2.10 -3.83 6.38
C ARG A 34 3.39 -3.32 5.76
N VAL A 35 3.31 -2.81 4.53
CA VAL A 35 4.47 -2.25 3.81
C VAL A 35 4.45 -0.72 3.76
N GLY A 36 3.30 -0.09 3.99
CA GLY A 36 3.18 1.35 4.06
C GLY A 36 1.76 1.84 4.28
N GLU A 37 1.62 3.16 4.36
CA GLU A 37 0.34 3.87 4.42
C GLU A 37 0.37 5.17 3.64
N TYR A 38 -0.76 5.54 3.07
CA TYR A 38 -0.97 6.82 2.41
C TYR A 38 -2.09 7.57 3.13
N ASP A 39 -1.82 8.83 3.45
CA ASP A 39 -2.81 9.74 4.02
C ASP A 39 -3.19 10.81 2.97
N PRO A 40 -4.41 10.79 2.42
CA PRO A 40 -4.84 11.75 1.41
C PRO A 40 -5.03 13.18 1.94
N LYS A 41 -5.13 13.37 3.27
CA LYS A 41 -5.28 14.72 3.85
C LYS A 41 -3.97 15.49 3.86
N SER A 42 -2.86 14.78 4.07
CA SER A 42 -1.51 15.35 4.04
C SER A 42 -0.79 15.10 2.71
N ASP A 43 -1.36 14.28 1.82
CA ASP A 43 -0.74 13.81 0.59
C ASP A 43 0.63 13.15 0.83
N LEU A 44 0.75 12.36 1.91
CA LEU A 44 2.00 11.72 2.30
C LEU A 44 1.89 10.19 2.27
N THR A 45 2.87 9.54 1.66
CA THR A 45 3.11 8.10 1.83
C THR A 45 4.22 7.86 2.85
N ARG A 46 3.98 6.92 3.77
CA ARG A 46 4.95 6.43 4.74
C ARG A 46 5.21 4.94 4.55
N ASP A 47 6.42 4.50 4.82
CA ASP A 47 6.79 3.09 4.76
C ASP A 47 6.33 2.28 5.99
N SER A 48 6.75 1.01 6.06
CA SER A 48 6.48 0.11 7.18
C SER A 48 6.98 0.62 8.53
N HIS A 49 7.98 1.51 8.54
CA HIS A 49 8.58 2.14 9.71
C HIS A 49 8.05 3.57 9.95
N TYR A 50 6.97 3.96 9.28
CA TYR A 50 6.36 5.29 9.34
C TYR A 50 7.26 6.44 8.85
N ARG A 51 8.33 6.14 8.11
CA ARG A 51 9.18 7.16 7.49
C ARG A 51 8.48 7.69 6.25
N ILE A 52 8.44 9.02 6.10
CA ILE A 52 7.91 9.64 4.89
C ILE A 52 8.83 9.29 3.72
N ILE A 53 8.26 8.70 2.67
CA ILE A 53 9.00 8.34 1.45
C ILE A 53 8.68 9.25 0.27
N GLY A 54 7.62 10.05 0.38
CA GLY A 54 7.26 11.04 -0.61
C GLY A 54 5.80 11.46 -0.53
N THR A 55 5.41 12.29 -1.49
CA THR A 55 4.02 12.73 -1.69
C THR A 55 3.29 11.85 -2.72
N GLY A 56 1.97 12.00 -2.81
CA GLY A 56 1.13 11.15 -3.64
C GLY A 56 1.00 9.73 -3.07
N ASN A 57 0.13 8.93 -3.68
CA ASN A 57 -0.05 7.53 -3.30
C ASN A 57 1.02 6.65 -3.97
N GLN A 58 1.98 6.16 -3.18
CA GLN A 58 3.08 5.30 -3.64
C GLN A 58 2.94 3.84 -3.16
N LEU A 59 1.75 3.44 -2.70
CA LEU A 59 1.53 2.15 -2.05
C LEU A 59 1.75 0.94 -2.96
N SER A 60 1.38 1.05 -4.24
CA SER A 60 1.60 -0.02 -5.22
C SER A 60 3.08 -0.31 -5.43
N ALA A 61 3.91 0.74 -5.48
CA ALA A 61 5.36 0.60 -5.60
C ALA A 61 5.99 -0.07 -4.37
N LEU A 62 5.48 0.21 -3.16
CA LEU A 62 5.92 -0.46 -1.94
C LEU A 62 5.57 -1.95 -1.93
N ILE A 63 4.37 -2.31 -2.39
CA ILE A 63 3.96 -3.71 -2.54
C ILE A 63 4.87 -4.40 -3.56
N TRP A 64 5.11 -3.79 -4.72
CA TRP A 64 5.95 -4.37 -5.76
C TRP A 64 7.38 -4.71 -5.29
N ARG A 65 7.96 -3.88 -4.42
CA ARG A 65 9.30 -4.14 -3.83
C ARG A 65 9.36 -5.38 -2.94
N THR A 66 8.23 -5.95 -2.55
CA THR A 66 8.17 -7.20 -1.76
C THR A 66 8.10 -8.46 -2.63
N VAL A 67 7.77 -8.31 -3.91
CA VAL A 67 7.79 -9.38 -4.91
C VAL A 67 9.25 -9.68 -5.23
N ARG A 68 9.66 -10.93 -5.05
CA ARG A 68 11.01 -11.42 -5.33
C ARG A 68 10.98 -12.44 -6.44
#